data_AF-A0A920VEJ6-F1
#
_entry.id   AF-A0A920VEJ6-F1
#
_cell.length_a   1.000
_cell.length_b   1.000
_cell.length_c   1.000
_cell.angle_alpha   90.00
_cell.angle_beta   90.00
_cell.angle_gamma   90.00
#
_symmetry.space_group_name_H-M   'P 1'
#
loop_
_entity.id
_entity.type
_entity.pdbx_description
1 polymer ?
#
loop_
_entity_poly.entity_id
_entity_poly.type
_entity_poly.pdbx_seq_one_letter_code
_entity_poly.pdbx_strand_id
1 'polypeptide(L)'
;MYYLNLDDFQIVGAAIETVVTVHGRRAATHPIAGTRPRGTTPGEDDANEVELKSSEKQRAEHIMLVDLGRNDIGRVSKPGTVEVTQLMDVEKFSHVMHLVSHVEGDLRDGMTSYDALRACFPAGTVSGAPKIRAMEIIAEVEGQKRGPYGGAVGYFGYSGDMDTALVLRTGYTKMASCMCRRAVVS
;
A
#
# COMPACT_ATOMS: atom_id res chain seq x y z
N MET A 1 -4.26 -10.92 -6.04
CA MET A 1 -3.41 -12.12 -5.80
C MET A 1 -2.40 -12.23 -6.93
N TYR A 2 -1.23 -12.81 -6.68
CA TYR A 2 -0.22 -13.01 -7.73
C TYR A 2 0.55 -14.30 -7.50
N TYR A 3 0.98 -14.89 -8.62
CA TYR A 3 1.93 -15.98 -8.68
C TYR A 3 2.90 -15.68 -9.82
N LEU A 4 4.19 -15.57 -9.48
CA LEU A 4 5.27 -15.38 -10.44
C LEU A 4 6.20 -16.59 -10.37
N ASN A 5 6.35 -17.29 -11.49
CA ASN A 5 7.36 -18.32 -11.66
C ASN A 5 8.50 -17.73 -12.50
N LEU A 6 9.62 -17.40 -11.85
CA LEU A 6 10.77 -16.69 -12.44
C LEU A 6 11.98 -17.61 -12.53
N ASP A 7 11.74 -18.85 -12.97
CA ASP A 7 12.69 -19.96 -13.09
C ASP A 7 13.39 -20.33 -11.76
N ASP A 8 14.36 -19.52 -11.35
CA ASP A 8 15.20 -19.73 -10.16
C ASP A 8 14.44 -19.51 -8.83
N PHE A 9 13.34 -18.77 -8.87
CA PHE A 9 12.53 -18.49 -7.69
C PHE A 9 11.06 -18.27 -8.04
N GLN A 10 10.19 -18.53 -7.07
CA GLN A 10 8.76 -18.26 -7.16
C GLN A 10 8.33 -17.26 -6.10
N ILE A 11 7.37 -16.43 -6.47
CA ILE A 11 6.73 -15.45 -5.57
C ILE A 11 5.23 -15.71 -5.60
N VAL A 12 4.66 -16.00 -4.43
CA VAL A 12 3.22 -16.21 -4.27
C VAL A 12 2.70 -15.31 -3.17
N GLY A 13 1.60 -14.59 -3.43
CA GLY A 13 1.07 -13.68 -2.42
C GLY A 13 -0.33 -13.15 -2.68
N ALA A 14 -0.89 -12.61 -1.60
CA ALA A 14 -2.18 -11.93 -1.59
C ALA A 14 -1.99 -10.53 -0.99
N ALA A 15 -1.74 -9.56 -1.87
CA ALA A 15 -1.74 -8.16 -1.49
C ALA A 15 -3.17 -7.65 -1.28
N ILE A 16 -3.33 -6.77 -0.30
CA ILE A 16 -4.56 -6.00 -0.07
C ILE A 16 -4.39 -4.52 -0.39
N GLU A 17 -3.14 -4.07 -0.55
CA GLU A 17 -2.79 -2.66 -0.65
C GLU A 17 -2.08 -2.42 -2.00
N THR A 18 -2.50 -1.37 -2.67
CA THR A 18 -1.89 -0.88 -3.91
C THR A 18 -0.79 0.11 -3.56
N VAL A 19 0.40 -0.03 -4.17
CA VAL A 19 1.44 1.00 -4.04
C VAL A 19 1.03 2.24 -4.82
N VAL A 20 0.84 2.07 -6.13
CA VAL A 20 0.24 3.07 -7.02
C VAL A 20 -0.30 2.40 -8.28
N THR A 21 -1.44 2.87 -8.78
CA THR A 21 -1.93 2.56 -10.12
C THR A 21 -1.84 3.80 -11.01
N VAL A 22 -1.77 3.58 -12.32
CA VAL A 22 -1.96 4.60 -13.34
C VAL A 22 -2.91 4.04 -14.40
N HIS A 23 -4.03 4.72 -14.62
CA HIS A 23 -4.96 4.42 -15.71
C HIS A 23 -5.13 5.66 -16.59
N GLY A 24 -4.72 5.57 -17.85
CA GLY A 24 -4.54 6.70 -18.75
C GLY A 24 -3.52 7.70 -18.19
N ARG A 25 -4.01 8.76 -17.56
CA ARG A 25 -3.19 9.77 -16.88
C ARG A 25 -3.49 9.92 -15.39
N ARG A 26 -4.44 9.14 -14.88
CA ARG A 26 -4.88 9.21 -13.49
C ARG A 26 -4.00 8.30 -12.64
N ALA A 27 -3.21 8.87 -11.74
CA ALA A 27 -2.43 8.13 -10.76
C ALA A 27 -3.23 8.03 -9.45
N ALA A 28 -3.24 6.86 -8.82
CA ALA A 28 -3.97 6.63 -7.57
C ALA A 28 -3.17 5.77 -6.59
N THR A 29 -3.30 6.06 -5.30
CA THR A 29 -2.80 5.22 -4.21
C THR A 29 -3.88 5.11 -3.13
N HIS A 30 -3.96 3.95 -2.48
CA HIS A 30 -5.02 3.66 -1.51
C HIS A 30 -4.41 3.39 -0.14
N PRO A 31 -4.12 4.44 0.67
CA PRO A 31 -3.67 4.25 2.03
C PRO A 31 -4.63 3.39 2.84
N ILE A 32 -4.09 2.38 3.52
CA ILE A 32 -4.84 1.48 4.40
C ILE A 32 -4.23 1.54 5.81
N ALA A 33 -5.06 1.73 6.83
CA ALA A 33 -4.65 1.65 8.22
C ALA A 33 -5.75 1.03 9.09
N GLY A 34 -5.34 0.54 10.26
CA GLY A 34 -6.23 -0.11 11.21
C GLY A 34 -6.83 -1.41 10.69
N THR A 35 -7.03 -2.35 11.61
CA THR A 35 -7.60 -3.65 11.27
C THR A 35 -8.56 -4.06 12.38
N ARG A 36 -9.75 -4.50 12.00
CA ARG A 36 -10.66 -5.24 12.89
C ARG A 36 -11.14 -6.52 12.21
N PRO A 37 -11.38 -7.61 12.97
CA PRO A 37 -11.98 -8.80 12.41
C PRO A 37 -13.42 -8.51 11.98
N ARG A 38 -13.92 -9.26 11.00
CA ARG A 38 -15.37 -9.29 10.74
C ARG A 38 -16.11 -9.91 11.93
N GLY A 39 -17.27 -9.36 12.25
CA GLY A 39 -18.13 -9.90 13.32
C GLY A 39 -18.76 -11.24 12.92
N THR A 40 -18.99 -12.10 13.90
CA THR A 40 -19.76 -13.34 13.72
C THR A 40 -21.26 -13.07 13.62
N THR A 41 -21.70 -11.88 14.05
CA THR A 41 -23.07 -11.38 13.92
C THR A 41 -23.06 -9.96 13.34
N PRO A 42 -24.16 -9.48 12.73
CA PRO A 42 -24.26 -8.10 12.25
C PRO A 42 -23.96 -7.06 13.34
N GLY A 43 -24.47 -7.25 14.55
CA GLY A 43 -24.24 -6.32 15.66
C GLY A 43 -22.78 -6.27 16.12
N GLU A 44 -22.07 -7.40 16.09
CA GLU A 44 -20.62 -7.44 16.36
C GLU A 44 -19.83 -6.77 15.24
N ASP A 45 -20.23 -6.97 13.98
CA ASP A 45 -19.56 -6.37 12.82
C ASP A 45 -19.69 -4.84 12.83
N ASP A 46 -20.88 -4.33 13.18
CA ASP A 46 -21.14 -2.90 13.32
C ASP A 46 -20.38 -2.31 14.52
N ALA A 47 -20.31 -3.04 15.65
CA ALA A 47 -19.52 -2.62 16.81
C ALA A 47 -18.02 -2.52 16.48
N ASN A 48 -17.47 -3.50 15.78
CA ASN A 48 -16.07 -3.50 15.32
C ASN A 48 -15.79 -2.33 14.37
N GLU A 49 -16.73 -2.02 13.47
CA GLU A 49 -16.63 -0.87 12.57
C GLU A 49 -16.62 0.47 13.34
N VAL A 50 -17.53 0.63 14.31
CA VAL A 50 -17.60 1.83 15.16
C VAL A 50 -16.33 1.97 15.99
N GLU A 51 -15.81 0.88 16.56
CA GLU A 51 -14.56 0.89 17.31
C GLU A 51 -13.37 1.31 16.43
N LEU A 52 -13.28 0.78 15.21
CA LEU A 52 -12.24 1.13 14.25
C LEU A 52 -12.31 2.62 13.87
N LYS A 53 -13.51 3.13 13.56
CA LYS A 53 -13.74 4.53 13.20
C LYS A 53 -13.50 5.50 14.35
N SER A 54 -13.73 5.08 15.59
CA SER A 54 -13.58 5.94 16.78
C SER A 54 -12.18 5.92 17.39
N SER A 55 -11.32 4.98 17.00
CA SER A 55 -9.97 4.85 17.54
C SER A 55 -9.07 6.03 17.14
N GLU A 56 -8.76 6.91 18.10
CA GLU A 56 -7.86 8.06 17.90
C GLU A 56 -6.50 7.66 17.33
N LYS A 57 -5.91 6.56 17.83
CA LYS A 57 -4.65 5.99 17.32
C LYS A 57 -4.75 5.69 15.82
N GLN A 58 -5.76 4.89 15.43
CA GLN A 58 -5.89 4.43 14.04
C GLN A 58 -6.19 5.59 13.09
N ARG A 59 -7.00 6.55 13.55
CA ARG A 59 -7.28 7.78 12.78
C ARG A 59 -6.02 8.61 12.56
N ALA A 60 -5.20 8.80 13.59
CA ALA A 60 -3.96 9.57 13.49
C ALA A 60 -2.95 8.91 12.53
N GLU A 61 -2.75 7.59 12.66
CA GLU A 61 -1.91 6.82 11.75
C GLU A 61 -2.42 6.90 10.30
N HIS A 62 -3.74 6.78 10.10
CA HIS A 62 -4.34 6.85 8.78
C HIS A 62 -4.17 8.23 8.12
N ILE A 63 -4.43 9.30 8.86
CA ILE A 63 -4.27 10.67 8.34
C ILE A 63 -2.83 10.93 7.93
N MET A 64 -1.86 10.48 8.73
CA MET A 64 -0.43 10.56 8.37
C MET A 64 -0.15 9.86 7.03
N LEU A 65 -0.73 8.67 6.79
CA LEU A 65 -0.56 7.95 5.53
C LEU A 65 -1.27 8.63 4.35
N VAL A 66 -2.44 9.23 4.58
CA VAL A 66 -3.14 10.04 3.58
C VAL A 66 -2.29 11.24 3.17
N ASP A 67 -1.72 11.98 4.13
CA ASP A 67 -0.87 13.12 3.83
C ASP A 67 0.42 12.71 3.11
N LEU A 68 1.00 11.56 3.46
CA LEU A 68 2.13 11.00 2.73
C LEU A 68 1.75 10.63 1.29
N GLY A 69 0.58 10.00 1.09
CA GLY A 69 0.04 9.68 -0.23
C GLY A 69 -0.20 10.93 -1.07
N ARG A 70 -0.78 11.99 -0.50
CA ARG A 70 -0.98 13.29 -1.16
C ARG A 70 0.34 13.93 -1.58
N ASN A 71 1.34 13.89 -0.70
CA ASN A 71 2.68 14.37 -1.00
C ASN A 71 3.33 13.57 -2.14
N ASP A 72 3.21 12.25 -2.13
CA ASP A 72 3.84 11.39 -3.12
C ASP A 72 3.20 11.52 -4.51
N ILE A 73 1.87 11.48 -4.59
CA ILE A 73 1.12 11.75 -5.83
C ILE A 73 1.38 13.18 -6.32
N GLY A 74 1.38 14.16 -5.41
CA GLY A 74 1.64 15.57 -5.74
C GLY A 74 2.99 15.85 -6.39
N ARG A 75 4.02 15.01 -6.18
CA ARG A 75 5.32 15.17 -6.87
C ARG A 75 5.25 14.97 -8.38
N VAL A 76 4.26 14.21 -8.86
CA VAL A 76 4.13 13.82 -10.28
C VAL A 76 2.83 14.31 -10.92
N SER A 77 1.91 14.86 -10.14
CA SER A 77 0.62 15.34 -10.64
C SER A 77 0.62 16.81 -11.07
N LYS A 78 -0.37 17.21 -11.86
CA LYS A 78 -0.68 18.60 -12.21
C LYS A 78 -1.12 19.35 -10.95
N PRO A 79 -0.62 20.58 -10.69
CA PRO A 79 -1.08 21.38 -9.57
C PRO A 79 -2.61 21.52 -9.55
N GLY A 80 -3.22 21.32 -8.38
CA GLY A 80 -4.68 21.40 -8.20
C GLY A 80 -5.46 20.15 -8.59
N THR A 81 -4.82 19.10 -9.11
CA THR A 81 -5.52 17.84 -9.46
C THR A 81 -5.44 16.76 -8.38
N VAL A 82 -4.60 16.94 -7.37
CA VAL A 82 -4.47 15.98 -6.26
C VAL A 82 -5.67 16.12 -5.33
N GLU A 83 -6.43 15.05 -5.20
CA GLU A 83 -7.62 15.00 -4.37
C GLU A 83 -7.71 13.71 -3.57
N VAL A 84 -8.42 13.77 -2.45
CA VAL A 84 -8.76 12.61 -1.64
C VAL A 84 -10.21 12.26 -1.96
N THR A 85 -10.41 11.31 -2.87
CA THR A 85 -11.74 10.94 -3.39
C THR A 85 -12.56 10.13 -2.38
N GLN A 86 -11.87 9.46 -1.45
CA GLN A 86 -12.45 8.71 -0.33
C GLN A 86 -11.58 8.95 0.91
N LEU A 87 -12.19 9.27 2.05
CA LEU A 87 -11.44 9.60 3.28
C LEU A 87 -11.94 8.78 4.47
N MET A 88 -11.10 7.87 4.95
CA MET A 88 -11.28 7.11 6.20
C MET A 88 -12.58 6.29 6.25
N ASP A 89 -13.00 5.78 5.10
CA ASP A 89 -14.13 4.85 5.04
C ASP A 89 -13.69 3.46 5.46
N VAL A 90 -14.64 2.68 6.01
CA VAL A 90 -14.36 1.30 6.40
C VAL A 90 -14.69 0.39 5.24
N GLU A 91 -13.67 -0.31 4.74
CA GLU A 91 -13.84 -1.36 3.74
C GLU A 91 -13.84 -2.73 4.40
N LYS A 92 -14.88 -3.52 4.12
CA LYS A 92 -15.08 -4.86 4.68
C LYS A 92 -14.58 -5.92 3.69
N PHE A 93 -13.53 -6.63 4.07
CA PHE A 93 -13.04 -7.82 3.38
C PHE A 93 -13.67 -9.08 3.98
N SER A 94 -13.32 -10.26 3.44
CA SER A 94 -13.91 -11.53 3.88
C SER A 94 -13.68 -11.85 5.36
N HIS A 95 -12.53 -11.46 5.93
CA HIS A 95 -12.15 -11.82 7.30
C HIS A 95 -11.82 -10.61 8.18
N VAL A 96 -11.55 -9.46 7.58
CA VAL A 96 -11.14 -8.24 8.28
C VAL A 96 -11.81 -7.02 7.65
N MET A 97 -11.74 -5.89 8.33
CA MET A 97 -12.09 -4.56 7.83
C MET A 97 -10.96 -3.58 8.12
N HIS A 98 -10.81 -2.57 7.28
CA HIS A 98 -9.74 -1.56 7.35
C HIS A 98 -10.29 -0.15 7.15
N LEU A 99 -9.62 0.86 7.70
CA LEU A 99 -9.80 2.24 7.23
C LEU A 99 -9.07 2.38 5.90
N VAL A 100 -9.76 2.90 4.90
CA VAL A 100 -9.24 3.09 3.54
C VAL A 100 -9.52 4.52 3.11
N SER A 101 -8.53 5.13 2.48
CA SER A 101 -8.68 6.38 1.74
C SER A 101 -8.15 6.21 0.33
N HIS A 102 -8.67 6.99 -0.60
CA HIS A 102 -8.20 7.04 -1.97
C HIS A 102 -7.59 8.43 -2.23
N VAL A 103 -6.34 8.44 -2.67
CA VAL A 103 -5.64 9.65 -3.08
C VAL A 103 -5.30 9.53 -4.54
N GLU A 104 -5.75 10.51 -5.31
CA GLU A 104 -5.63 10.49 -6.76
C GLU A 104 -5.11 11.81 -7.29
N GLY A 105 -4.55 11.80 -8.50
CA GLY A 105 -4.19 13.00 -9.21
C GLY A 105 -3.84 12.74 -10.66
N ASP A 106 -3.95 13.76 -11.50
CA ASP A 106 -3.62 13.63 -12.92
C ASP A 106 -2.13 13.87 -13.09
N LEU A 107 -1.42 12.92 -13.70
CA LEU A 107 0.00 13.08 -14.01
C LEU A 107 0.21 14.40 -14.78
N ARG A 108 1.29 15.13 -14.46
CA ARG A 108 1.72 16.30 -15.24
C ARG A 108 2.41 15.88 -16.53
N ASP A 109 2.39 16.78 -17.51
CA ASP A 109 2.94 16.49 -18.84
C ASP A 109 4.42 16.12 -18.72
N GLY A 110 4.84 15.10 -19.48
CA GLY A 110 6.20 14.52 -19.41
C GLY A 110 6.43 13.51 -18.28
N MET A 111 5.50 13.34 -17.33
CA MET A 111 5.57 12.22 -16.36
C MET A 111 4.91 10.95 -16.92
N THR A 112 5.46 9.82 -16.51
CA THR A 112 5.03 8.46 -16.87
C THR A 112 4.57 7.67 -15.64
N SER A 113 4.04 6.47 -15.84
CA SER A 113 3.72 5.54 -14.76
C SER A 113 4.96 5.10 -13.96
N TYR A 114 6.13 5.04 -14.58
CA TYR A 114 7.39 4.78 -13.88
C TYR A 114 7.75 5.89 -12.88
N ASP A 115 7.49 7.16 -13.25
CA ASP A 115 7.69 8.30 -12.34
C ASP A 115 6.72 8.24 -11.17
N ALA A 116 5.47 7.85 -11.42
CA ALA A 116 4.46 7.64 -10.38
C ALA A 116 4.90 6.55 -9.38
N LEU A 117 5.37 5.40 -9.88
CA LEU A 117 5.92 4.34 -9.03
C LEU A 117 7.11 4.84 -8.23
N ARG A 118 8.08 5.50 -8.87
CA ARG A 118 9.27 6.03 -8.20
C ARG A 118 8.91 7.04 -7.11
N ALA A 119 7.89 7.86 -7.33
CA ALA A 119 7.41 8.80 -6.33
C ALA A 119 6.73 8.10 -5.16
N CYS A 120 5.85 7.12 -5.40
CA CYS A 120 5.08 6.48 -4.33
C CYS A 120 5.88 5.40 -3.57
N PHE A 121 6.93 4.87 -4.18
CA PHE A 121 7.70 3.74 -3.63
C PHE A 121 8.78 4.17 -2.62
N PRO A 122 9.00 3.40 -1.53
CA PRO A 122 8.13 2.36 -1.00
C PRO A 122 6.88 2.93 -0.31
N ALA A 123 5.85 2.11 -0.14
CA ALA A 123 4.61 2.54 0.50
C ALA A 123 4.82 2.98 1.96
N GLY A 124 4.08 3.99 2.38
CA GLY A 124 4.15 4.55 3.73
C GLY A 124 3.90 3.54 4.85
N THR A 125 3.02 2.57 4.59
CA THR A 125 2.62 1.50 5.52
C THR A 125 3.77 0.56 5.90
N VAL A 126 4.81 0.44 5.06
CA VAL A 126 5.97 -0.42 5.32
C VAL A 126 7.25 0.36 5.60
N SER A 127 7.27 1.67 5.33
CA SER A 127 8.40 2.55 5.64
C SER A 127 8.19 3.36 6.90
N GLY A 128 7.04 4.01 7.07
CA GLY A 128 6.80 5.09 8.04
C GLY A 128 6.98 6.50 7.46
N ALA A 129 6.81 7.51 8.31
CA ALA A 129 6.97 8.93 7.97
C ALA A 129 7.81 9.68 9.03
N PRO A 130 8.70 10.62 8.65
CA PRO A 130 9.13 10.95 7.29
C PRO A 130 9.85 9.78 6.59
N LYS A 131 9.48 9.51 5.32
CA LYS A 131 9.83 8.27 4.59
C LYS A 131 11.33 7.97 4.58
N ILE A 132 12.16 8.95 4.24
CA ILE A 132 13.63 8.77 4.14
C ILE A 132 14.21 8.37 5.50
N ARG A 133 13.90 9.15 6.55
CA ARG A 133 14.43 8.88 7.89
C ARG A 133 13.94 7.56 8.45
N ALA A 134 12.69 7.21 8.20
CA ALA A 134 12.13 5.94 8.67
C ALA A 134 12.82 4.74 7.98
N MET A 135 13.14 4.84 6.68
CA MET A 135 13.91 3.80 5.97
C MET A 135 15.34 3.65 6.48
N GLU A 136 16.01 4.76 6.85
CA GLU A 136 17.35 4.70 7.46
C GLU A 136 17.31 3.94 8.79
N ILE A 137 16.35 4.26 9.66
CA ILE A 137 16.17 3.58 10.95
C ILE A 137 15.85 2.10 10.74
N ILE A 138 14.98 1.77 9.79
CA ILE A 138 14.68 0.37 9.44
C ILE A 138 15.95 -0.37 9.03
N ALA A 139 16.80 0.23 8.20
CA ALA A 139 18.04 -0.39 7.77
C ALA A 139 19.03 -0.60 8.92
N GLU A 140 19.14 0.38 9.83
CA GLU A 140 19.95 0.30 11.05
C GLU A 140 19.48 -0.82 11.98
N VAL A 141 18.16 -0.92 12.21
CA VAL A 141 17.56 -1.88 13.14
C VAL A 141 17.52 -3.30 12.58
N GLU A 142 17.18 -3.48 11.29
CA GLU A 142 17.05 -4.81 10.69
C GLU A 142 18.42 -5.42 10.34
N GLY A 143 19.43 -4.61 10.04
CA GLY A 143 20.79 -5.07 9.72
C GLY A 143 20.89 -5.95 8.46
N GLN A 144 19.81 -6.07 7.67
CA GLN A 144 19.77 -6.86 6.45
C GLN A 144 18.79 -6.25 5.42
N LYS A 145 18.98 -6.60 4.14
CA LYS A 145 18.04 -6.20 3.08
C LYS A 145 16.71 -6.95 3.22
N ARG A 146 15.60 -6.25 2.93
CA ARG A 146 14.24 -6.82 2.91
C ARG A 146 13.94 -7.67 1.67
N GLY A 147 14.73 -7.52 0.60
CA GLY A 147 14.48 -8.20 -0.66
C GLY A 147 13.11 -7.79 -1.23
N PRO A 148 12.24 -8.73 -1.63
CA PRO A 148 10.92 -8.40 -2.17
C PRO A 148 9.94 -7.87 -1.10
N TYR A 149 10.17 -8.10 0.20
CA TYR A 149 9.26 -7.65 1.26
C TYR A 149 9.20 -6.12 1.34
N GLY A 150 7.97 -5.56 1.31
CA GLY A 150 7.75 -4.11 1.20
C GLY A 150 8.05 -3.55 -0.20
N GLY A 151 8.34 -4.42 -1.17
CA GLY A 151 8.47 -4.12 -2.58
C GLY A 151 7.13 -3.93 -3.28
N ALA A 152 7.15 -3.83 -4.61
CA ALA A 152 5.96 -3.75 -5.44
C ALA A 152 5.96 -4.90 -6.45
N VAL A 153 4.78 -5.45 -6.74
CA VAL A 153 4.55 -6.44 -7.79
C VAL A 153 3.37 -6.01 -8.65
N GLY A 154 3.49 -6.13 -9.97
CA GLY A 154 2.51 -5.56 -10.87
C GLY A 154 2.90 -5.67 -12.33
N TYR A 155 2.27 -4.85 -13.16
CA TYR A 155 2.56 -4.79 -14.59
C TYR A 155 2.68 -3.35 -15.08
N PHE A 156 3.33 -3.20 -16.24
CA PHE A 156 3.34 -1.98 -17.05
C PHE A 156 2.76 -2.31 -18.43
N GLY A 157 1.72 -1.59 -18.82
CA GLY A 157 1.08 -1.72 -20.11
C GLY A 157 1.76 -0.86 -21.17
N TYR A 158 1.69 -1.28 -22.43
CA TYR A 158 2.17 -0.50 -23.57
C TYR A 158 1.43 0.84 -23.75
N SER A 159 0.20 0.94 -23.26
CA SER A 159 -0.60 2.18 -23.20
C SER A 159 -0.07 3.21 -22.19
N GLY A 160 0.88 2.82 -21.33
CA GLY A 160 1.33 3.61 -20.18
C GLY A 160 0.60 3.28 -18.87
N ASP A 161 -0.45 2.46 -18.93
CA ASP A 161 -1.17 1.99 -17.73
C ASP A 161 -0.26 1.15 -16.83
N MET A 162 -0.51 1.17 -15.53
CA MET A 162 0.24 0.43 -14.53
C MET A 162 -0.66 0.07 -13.37
N ASP A 163 -0.48 -1.14 -12.84
CA ASP A 163 -1.06 -1.53 -11.55
C ASP A 163 0.02 -2.21 -10.73
N THR A 164 0.24 -1.73 -9.51
CA THR A 164 1.24 -2.29 -8.60
C THR A 164 0.67 -2.50 -7.20
N ALA A 165 0.83 -3.72 -6.71
CA ALA A 165 0.44 -4.12 -5.38
C ALA A 165 1.65 -4.21 -4.45
N LEU A 166 1.44 -3.86 -3.19
CA LEU A 166 2.47 -3.91 -2.15
C LEU A 166 2.77 -5.37 -1.78
N VAL A 167 4.05 -5.73 -1.75
CA VAL A 167 4.49 -7.09 -1.44
C VAL A 167 4.50 -7.30 0.08
N LEU A 168 3.32 -7.63 0.59
CA LEU A 168 3.07 -8.11 1.95
C LEU A 168 2.32 -9.44 1.90
N ARG A 169 2.48 -10.26 2.96
CA ARG A 169 1.90 -11.62 3.04
C ARG A 169 2.27 -12.47 1.83
N THR A 170 3.57 -12.53 1.56
CA THR A 170 4.16 -13.15 0.37
C THR A 170 5.08 -14.29 0.77
N GLY A 171 4.92 -15.43 0.14
CA GLY A 171 5.90 -16.50 0.13
C GLY A 171 6.92 -16.28 -0.98
N TYR A 172 8.20 -16.36 -0.63
CA TYR A 172 9.32 -16.35 -1.57
C TYR A 172 10.05 -17.69 -1.47
N THR A 173 10.14 -18.41 -2.58
CA THR A 173 10.84 -19.69 -2.65
C THR A 173 11.98 -19.61 -3.64
N LYS A 174 13.20 -19.96 -3.21
CA LYS A 174 14.38 -20.10 -4.06
C LYS A 174 15.03 -21.43 -3.71
N MET A 175 15.20 -22.32 -4.69
CA MET A 175 15.74 -23.69 -4.61
C MET A 175 16.20 -24.15 -3.19
N ALA A 176 15.47 -25.11 -2.61
CA ALA A 176 15.62 -25.68 -1.26
C ALA A 176 15.38 -24.76 -0.05
N SER A 177 15.03 -23.48 -0.24
CA SER A 177 14.70 -22.55 0.84
C SER A 177 13.39 -21.78 0.60
N CYS A 178 12.53 -21.71 1.63
CA CYS A 178 11.30 -20.93 1.64
C CYS A 178 11.41 -19.84 2.71
N MET A 179 11.27 -18.58 2.32
CA MET A 179 11.21 -17.45 3.25
C MET A 179 9.80 -16.87 3.23
N CYS A 180 9.15 -16.89 4.39
CA CYS A 180 7.87 -16.21 4.62
C CYS A 180 8.09 -15.18 5.73
N ARG A 181 7.85 -13.90 5.43
CA ARG A 181 7.85 -12.83 6.45
C ARG A 181 6.43 -12.39 6.70
N ARG A 182 6.00 -12.49 7.95
CA ARG A 182 4.74 -11.90 8.42
C ARG A 182 4.94 -10.40 8.54
N ALA A 183 4.01 -9.62 7.99
CA ALA A 183 3.90 -8.21 8.34
C ALA A 183 3.54 -8.15 9.83
N VAL A 184 4.42 -7.56 10.64
CA VAL A 184 4.08 -7.23 12.03
C VAL A 184 3.29 -5.93 11.96
N VAL A 185 1.96 -6.05 11.84
CA VAL A 185 1.05 -4.92 12.02
C VAL A 185 0.81 -4.80 13.52
N SER A 186 1.29 -3.72 14.13
CA SER A 186 1.23 -3.45 15.57
C SER A 186 -0.01 -2.69 16.01
#